data_AF-A0A661IB50-F1
#
_entry.id   AF-A0A661IB50-F1
#
_cell.length_a   1.000
_cell.length_b   1.000
_cell.length_c   1.000
_cell.angle_alpha   90.00
_cell.angle_beta   90.00
_cell.angle_gamma   90.00
#
_symmetry.space_group_name_H-M   'P 1'
#
loop_
_entity.id
_entity.type
_entity.pdbx_description
1 polymer ?
#
loop_
_entity_poly.entity_id
_entity_poly.type
_entity_poly.pdbx_seq_one_letter_code
_entity_poly.pdbx_strand_id
1 'polypeptide(L)'
;MGLGGVMKKIFTPTKFKKRVFDPEMISIEDIKLPKIIDQLDSKIIKSMVKEEISTYKSLGYKDKSLGALEVKTYHSFQVGCILKYLQLDYDLFIPNNSEIFPSFVTNYPFESLQTKVFEVINNYDKTIAKDPSGPKLINDISWSPLDVTYLLYYLTVYKNK
;
A
#
# COMPACT_ATOMS: atom_id res chain seq x y z
N MET A 1 -23.26 -32.07 38.56
CA MET A 1 -21.85 -31.61 38.70
C MET A 1 -21.09 -32.23 37.55
N GLY A 2 -20.52 -31.54 36.57
CA GLY A 2 -20.17 -30.15 36.43
C GLY A 2 -18.83 -30.09 35.67
N LEU A 3 -18.82 -29.35 34.56
CA LEU A 3 -17.66 -28.72 33.90
C LEU A 3 -16.68 -29.69 33.20
N GLY A 4 -16.14 -29.42 32.01
CA GLY A 4 -16.19 -28.27 31.13
C GLY A 4 -15.25 -28.59 29.96
N GLY A 5 -15.68 -28.31 28.73
CA GLY A 5 -14.95 -28.71 27.52
C GLY A 5 -13.70 -27.87 27.25
N VAL A 6 -12.87 -28.35 26.32
CA VAL A 6 -12.09 -27.50 25.41
C VAL A 6 -11.87 -28.26 24.11
N MET A 7 -12.61 -27.88 23.05
CA MET A 7 -12.23 -28.20 21.66
C MET A 7 -10.90 -27.50 21.36
N LYS A 8 -9.84 -28.28 21.10
CA LYS A 8 -8.62 -27.75 20.48
C LYS A 8 -8.93 -27.46 19.00
N LYS A 9 -9.20 -26.19 18.67
CA LYS A 9 -9.18 -25.72 17.28
C LYS A 9 -7.74 -25.85 16.76
N ILE A 10 -7.54 -26.80 15.86
CA ILE A 10 -6.31 -26.95 15.10
C ILE A 10 -6.23 -25.73 14.17
N PHE A 11 -5.35 -24.79 14.50
CA PHE A 11 -4.95 -23.73 13.59
C PHE A 11 -4.12 -24.37 12.48
N THR A 12 -4.71 -24.58 11.31
CA THR A 12 -3.94 -24.85 10.09
C THR A 12 -3.25 -23.55 9.69
N PRO A 13 -1.91 -23.48 9.62
CA PRO A 13 -1.23 -22.32 9.07
C PRO A 13 -1.61 -22.22 7.59
N THR A 14 -2.30 -21.14 7.24
CA THR A 14 -2.57 -20.77 5.86
C THR A 14 -1.24 -20.71 5.13
N LYS A 15 -0.98 -21.70 4.27
CA LYS A 15 0.21 -21.71 3.41
C LYS A 15 0.06 -20.53 2.44
N PHE A 16 0.77 -19.44 2.72
CA PHE A 16 0.96 -18.36 1.77
C PHE A 16 1.50 -18.96 0.47
N LYS A 17 0.78 -18.75 -0.63
CA LYS A 17 1.25 -19.16 -1.96
C LYS A 17 2.55 -18.40 -2.20
N LYS A 18 3.66 -19.13 -2.35
CA LYS A 18 4.94 -18.57 -2.81
C LYS A 18 4.67 -17.87 -4.15
N ARG A 19 4.73 -16.54 -4.15
CA ARG A 19 4.72 -15.74 -5.38
C ARG A 19 5.97 -16.12 -6.18
N VAL A 20 5.84 -16.13 -7.51
CA VAL A 20 6.95 -16.43 -8.43
C VAL A 20 8.07 -15.42 -8.16
N PHE A 21 9.25 -15.94 -7.85
CA PHE A 21 10.40 -15.17 -7.37
C PHE A 21 11.15 -14.62 -8.58
N ASP A 22 11.19 -13.29 -8.72
CA ASP A 22 12.14 -12.61 -9.60
C ASP A 22 13.26 -12.05 -8.69
N PRO A 23 14.49 -12.59 -8.75
CA PRO A 23 15.54 -12.31 -7.76
C PRO A 23 16.03 -10.85 -7.72
N GLU A 24 15.64 -10.02 -8.68
CA GLU A 24 15.90 -8.57 -8.70
C GLU A 24 14.75 -7.73 -8.12
N MET A 25 13.58 -8.35 -7.85
CA MET A 25 12.46 -7.69 -7.20
C MET A 25 12.54 -7.89 -5.68
N ILE A 26 12.97 -6.85 -4.95
CA ILE A 26 12.68 -6.67 -3.51
C ILE A 26 11.22 -7.09 -3.26
N SER A 27 11.01 -8.12 -2.43
CA SER A 27 9.65 -8.49 -2.04
C SER A 27 9.09 -7.37 -1.18
N ILE A 28 7.78 -7.08 -1.31
CA ILE A 28 7.13 -6.13 -0.41
C ILE A 28 7.32 -6.51 1.07
N GLU A 29 7.47 -7.81 1.34
CA GLU A 29 7.77 -8.41 2.64
C GLU A 29 9.16 -8.03 3.18
N ASP A 30 10.10 -7.68 2.30
CA ASP A 30 11.49 -7.36 2.65
C ASP A 30 11.70 -5.86 2.99
N ILE A 31 10.71 -5.02 2.69
CA ILE A 31 10.79 -3.58 2.95
C ILE A 31 10.78 -3.33 4.46
N LYS A 32 11.78 -2.60 4.96
CA LYS A 32 11.82 -2.19 6.37
C LYS A 32 11.13 -0.85 6.54
N LEU A 33 9.91 -0.89 7.04
CA LEU A 33 9.18 0.33 7.37
C LEU A 33 9.70 0.97 8.66
N PRO A 34 9.62 2.30 8.79
CA PRO A 34 9.91 2.98 10.05
C PRO A 34 9.14 2.38 11.23
N LYS A 35 9.79 2.26 12.39
CA LYS A 35 9.18 1.65 13.60
C LYS A 35 7.80 2.21 13.93
N ILE A 36 7.62 3.52 13.79
CA ILE A 36 6.35 4.18 14.09
C ILE A 36 5.20 3.69 13.21
N ILE A 37 5.46 3.25 11.97
CA ILE A 37 4.47 2.67 11.07
C ILE A 37 4.34 1.17 11.31
N ASP A 38 5.49 0.50 11.48
CA ASP A 38 5.53 -0.96 11.67
C ASP A 38 4.79 -1.42 12.95
N GLN A 39 4.82 -0.59 14.00
CA GLN A 39 4.15 -0.83 15.28
C GLN A 39 2.68 -0.40 15.32
N LEU A 40 2.14 0.21 14.26
CA LEU A 40 0.72 0.59 14.24
C LEU A 40 -0.18 -0.65 14.21
N ASP A 41 -1.27 -0.57 14.97
CA ASP A 41 -2.31 -1.60 14.92
C ASP A 41 -2.88 -1.70 13.51
N SER A 42 -3.13 -2.93 13.07
CA SER A 42 -3.64 -3.20 11.73
C SER A 42 -4.98 -2.52 11.43
N LYS A 43 -5.84 -2.29 12.44
CA LYS A 43 -7.10 -1.54 12.28
C LYS A 43 -6.83 -0.07 11.98
N ILE A 44 -5.80 0.51 12.60
CA ILE A 44 -5.38 1.90 12.35
C ILE A 44 -4.88 2.02 10.91
N ILE A 45 -3.99 1.11 10.47
CA ILE A 45 -3.50 1.06 9.09
C ILE A 45 -4.66 0.94 8.10
N LYS A 46 -5.63 0.05 8.36
CA LYS A 46 -6.83 -0.08 7.52
C LYS A 46 -7.66 1.19 7.46
N SER A 47 -7.84 1.86 8.59
CA SER A 47 -8.59 3.12 8.65
C SER A 47 -7.90 4.21 7.85
N MET A 48 -6.59 4.37 8.04
CA MET A 48 -5.78 5.36 7.33
C MET A 48 -5.81 5.17 5.82
N VAL A 49 -5.65 3.93 5.33
CA VAL A 49 -5.70 3.67 3.88
C VAL A 49 -7.11 3.91 3.30
N LYS A 50 -8.17 3.62 4.06
CA LYS A 50 -9.54 3.94 3.63
C LYS A 50 -9.78 5.45 3.55
N GLU A 51 -9.31 6.19 4.56
CA GLU A 51 -9.36 7.65 4.58
C GLU A 51 -8.55 8.23 3.42
N GLU A 52 -7.38 7.67 3.14
CA GLU A 52 -6.54 8.08 2.01
C GLU A 52 -7.25 7.95 0.67
N ILE A 53 -7.98 6.85 0.43
CA ILE A 53 -8.79 6.71 -0.80
C ILE A 53 -9.88 7.77 -0.88
N SER A 54 -10.53 8.08 0.24
CA SER A 54 -11.54 9.13 0.30
C SER A 54 -10.94 10.51 -0.01
N THR A 55 -9.79 10.81 0.58
CA THR A 55 -9.03 12.03 0.33
C THR A 55 -8.59 12.12 -1.12
N TYR A 56 -7.99 11.05 -1.65
CA TYR A 56 -7.58 10.94 -3.05
C TYR A 56 -8.74 11.24 -4.01
N LYS A 57 -9.92 10.66 -3.74
CA LYS A 57 -11.14 10.92 -4.52
C LYS A 57 -11.59 12.38 -4.40
N SER A 58 -11.61 12.93 -3.18
CA SER A 58 -12.03 14.32 -2.92
C SER A 58 -11.13 15.35 -3.60
N LEU A 59 -9.84 15.04 -3.76
CA LEU A 59 -8.86 15.89 -4.43
C LEU A 59 -8.96 15.81 -5.97
N GLY A 60 -9.87 14.99 -6.50
CA GLY A 60 -10.16 14.89 -7.92
C GLY A 60 -8.97 14.40 -8.75
N TYR A 61 -8.07 13.59 -8.17
CA TYR A 61 -6.85 13.17 -8.85
C TYR A 61 -7.10 12.38 -10.14
N LYS A 62 -8.25 11.71 -10.24
CA LYS A 62 -8.74 11.05 -11.46
C LYS A 62 -8.64 11.94 -12.70
N ASP A 63 -9.06 13.20 -12.57
CA ASP A 63 -9.25 14.12 -13.70
C ASP A 63 -8.04 15.04 -13.91
N LYS A 64 -6.97 14.87 -13.13
CA LYS A 64 -5.75 15.65 -13.27
C LYS A 64 -4.87 15.10 -14.39
N SER A 65 -4.14 16.00 -15.04
CA SER A 65 -3.13 15.63 -16.03
C SER A 65 -1.95 14.90 -15.37
N LEU A 66 -1.20 14.13 -16.17
CA LEU A 66 0.00 13.43 -15.69
C LEU A 66 0.97 14.38 -14.98
N GLY A 67 1.29 15.53 -15.58
CA GLY A 67 2.21 16.50 -14.98
C GLY A 67 1.69 17.09 -13.65
N ALA A 68 0.37 17.20 -13.47
CA ALA A 68 -0.20 17.63 -12.19
C ALA A 68 -0.13 16.55 -11.11
N LEU A 69 -0.08 15.27 -11.50
CA LEU A 69 0.08 14.14 -10.60
C LEU A 69 1.55 13.89 -10.20
N GLU A 70 2.52 14.45 -10.93
CA GLU A 70 3.94 14.33 -10.62
C GLU A 70 4.41 15.35 -9.55
N VAL A 71 3.60 16.37 -9.26
CA VAL A 71 3.93 17.37 -8.23
C VAL A 71 3.87 16.72 -6.85
N LYS A 72 4.98 16.79 -6.11
CA LYS A 72 5.08 16.19 -4.77
C LYS A 72 4.17 16.89 -3.77
N THR A 73 3.20 16.16 -3.24
CA THR A 73 2.25 16.64 -2.23
C THR A 73 2.01 15.64 -1.12
N TYR A 74 2.56 14.44 -1.22
CA TYR A 74 2.32 13.34 -0.31
C TYR A 74 3.44 13.15 0.70
N HIS A 75 3.04 12.89 1.94
CA HIS A 75 3.95 12.65 3.03
C HIS A 75 4.46 11.21 3.04
N SER A 76 5.73 11.02 3.41
CA SER A 76 6.34 9.69 3.56
C SER A 76 5.64 8.81 4.58
N PHE A 77 4.96 9.42 5.56
CA PHE A 77 4.08 8.70 6.47
C PHE A 77 2.89 8.06 5.75
N GLN A 78 2.19 8.79 4.88
CA GLN A 78 1.03 8.28 4.14
C GLN A 78 1.42 7.11 3.23
N VAL A 79 2.51 7.28 2.46
CA VAL A 79 3.02 6.22 1.59
C VAL A 79 3.43 4.99 2.40
N GLY A 80 4.10 5.17 3.54
CA GLY A 80 4.48 4.06 4.41
C GLY A 80 3.27 3.30 4.97
N CYS A 81 2.17 3.98 5.30
CA CYS A 81 0.92 3.31 5.70
C CYS A 81 0.30 2.46 4.58
N ILE A 82 0.35 2.93 3.33
CA ILE A 82 -0.10 2.16 2.16
C ILE A 82 0.78 0.92 1.95
N LEU A 83 2.11 1.08 2.08
CA LEU A 83 3.05 -0.03 2.00
C LEU A 83 2.83 -1.05 3.13
N LYS A 84 2.57 -0.60 4.36
CA LYS A 84 2.22 -1.50 5.48
C LYS A 84 0.94 -2.27 5.18
N TYR A 85 -0.06 -1.63 4.58
CA TYR A 85 -1.29 -2.29 4.19
C TYR A 85 -1.05 -3.39 3.16
N LEU A 86 -0.17 -3.13 2.18
CA LEU A 86 0.28 -4.16 1.22
C LEU A 86 1.03 -5.31 1.90
N GLN A 87 1.92 -5.03 2.85
CA GLN A 87 2.64 -6.05 3.62
C GLN A 87 1.72 -6.94 4.45
N LEU A 88 0.64 -6.37 4.98
CA LEU A 88 -0.37 -7.11 5.74
C LEU A 88 -1.28 -7.98 4.86
N ASP A 89 -1.08 -7.95 3.54
CA ASP A 89 -1.82 -8.70 2.53
C ASP A 89 -3.34 -8.57 2.70
N TYR A 90 -3.81 -7.35 3.00
CA TYR A 90 -5.23 -7.09 3.16
C TYR A 90 -5.95 -6.91 1.82
N ASP A 91 -7.21 -7.36 1.79
CA ASP A 91 -8.11 -7.13 0.67
C ASP A 91 -8.67 -5.71 0.75
N LEU A 92 -8.27 -4.88 -0.21
CA LEU A 92 -8.90 -3.59 -0.44
C LEU A 92 -9.85 -3.73 -1.62
N PHE A 93 -11.12 -3.95 -1.32
CA PHE A 93 -12.16 -3.89 -2.33
C PHE A 93 -12.57 -2.43 -2.57
N ILE A 94 -12.25 -1.93 -3.76
CA ILE A 94 -12.76 -0.66 -4.26
C ILE A 94 -13.70 -0.97 -5.43
N PRO A 95 -15.02 -0.75 -5.29
CA PRO A 95 -15.92 -0.83 -6.43
C PRO A 95 -15.62 0.30 -7.42
N ASN A 96 -15.79 0.03 -8.71
CA ASN A 96 -15.67 1.02 -9.79
C ASN A 96 -14.32 1.76 -9.83
N ASN A 97 -13.21 1.02 -9.95
CA ASN A 97 -11.87 1.61 -10.06
C ASN A 97 -11.74 2.71 -11.14
N SER A 98 -12.49 2.60 -12.24
CA SER A 98 -12.55 3.60 -13.32
C SER A 98 -13.17 4.93 -12.90
N GLU A 99 -13.88 4.98 -11.76
CA GLU A 99 -14.44 6.21 -11.20
C GLU A 99 -13.48 6.91 -10.24
N ILE A 100 -12.37 6.26 -9.87
CA ILE A 100 -11.43 6.76 -8.85
C ILE A 100 -10.08 7.06 -9.49
N PHE A 101 -9.59 6.20 -10.37
CA PHE A 101 -8.25 6.31 -10.92
C PHE A 101 -8.25 6.90 -12.35
N PRO A 102 -7.19 7.64 -12.72
CA PRO A 102 -7.01 8.11 -14.09
C PRO A 102 -7.00 6.95 -15.10
N SER A 103 -7.57 7.19 -16.27
CA SER A 103 -7.72 6.15 -17.31
C SER A 103 -6.39 5.56 -17.77
N PHE A 104 -5.33 6.37 -17.83
CA PHE A 104 -4.00 5.90 -18.21
C PHE A 104 -3.44 4.89 -17.20
N VAL A 105 -3.85 4.95 -15.93
CA VAL A 105 -3.47 3.95 -14.92
C VAL A 105 -4.34 2.70 -15.03
N THR A 106 -5.65 2.87 -15.20
CA THR A 106 -6.55 1.70 -15.31
C THR A 106 -6.34 0.89 -16.59
N ASN A 107 -5.70 1.49 -17.60
CA ASN A 107 -5.39 0.85 -18.87
C ASN A 107 -3.98 0.25 -18.91
N TYR A 108 -3.18 0.36 -17.84
CA TYR A 108 -1.85 -0.25 -17.82
C TYR A 108 -1.94 -1.80 -17.88
N PRO A 109 -1.03 -2.44 -18.63
CA PRO A 109 -0.74 -3.85 -18.40
C PRO A 109 -0.35 -4.08 -16.94
N PHE A 110 -0.80 -5.19 -16.35
CA PHE A 110 -0.53 -5.48 -14.94
C PHE A 110 0.98 -5.51 -14.62
N GLU A 111 1.79 -6.06 -15.53
CA GLU A 111 3.25 -6.07 -15.42
C GLU A 111 3.83 -4.65 -15.34
N SER A 112 3.35 -3.72 -16.17
CA SER A 112 3.78 -2.31 -16.12
C SER A 112 3.39 -1.65 -14.79
N LEU A 113 2.20 -1.95 -14.27
CA LEU A 113 1.77 -1.48 -12.95
C LEU A 113 2.67 -2.05 -11.84
N GLN A 114 3.01 -3.34 -11.91
CA GLN A 114 3.94 -3.97 -10.97
C GLN A 114 5.31 -3.29 -10.99
N THR A 115 5.86 -3.00 -12.18
CA THR A 115 7.12 -2.26 -12.30
C THR A 115 7.03 -0.89 -11.63
N LYS A 116 5.94 -0.15 -11.83
CA LYS A 116 5.74 1.16 -11.20
C LYS A 116 5.64 1.09 -9.69
N VAL A 117 4.89 0.12 -9.15
CA VAL A 117 4.79 -0.13 -7.71
C VAL A 117 6.17 -0.49 -7.13
N PHE A 118 6.93 -1.31 -7.85
CA PHE A 118 8.28 -1.70 -7.46
C PHE A 118 9.24 -0.51 -7.41
N GLU A 119 9.18 0.39 -8.38
CA GLU A 119 9.94 1.65 -8.37
C GLU A 119 9.62 2.48 -7.12
N VAL A 120 8.34 2.64 -6.77
CA VAL A 120 7.92 3.37 -5.57
C VAL A 120 8.46 2.73 -4.29
N ILE A 121 8.36 1.40 -4.17
CA ILE A 121 8.89 0.61 -3.07
C ILE A 121 10.41 0.81 -2.90
N ASN A 122 11.16 0.63 -3.99
CA ASN A 122 12.61 0.74 -3.98
C ASN A 122 13.06 2.16 -3.63
N ASN A 123 12.35 3.16 -4.16
CA ASN A 123 12.60 4.55 -3.80
C ASN A 123 12.32 4.79 -2.32
N TYR A 124 11.29 4.15 -1.73
CA TYR A 124 10.95 4.33 -0.33
C TYR A 124 12.04 3.77 0.58
N ASP A 125 12.47 2.53 0.32
CA ASP A 125 13.52 1.86 1.08
C ASP A 125 14.88 2.59 1.00
N LYS A 126 15.17 3.22 -0.14
CA LYS A 126 16.40 4.01 -0.35
C LYS A 126 16.38 5.38 0.31
N THR A 127 15.24 6.06 0.30
CA THR A 127 15.14 7.48 0.71
C THR A 127 14.77 7.65 2.17
N ILE A 128 13.96 6.73 2.71
CA ILE A 128 13.46 6.83 4.08
C ILE A 128 14.42 6.12 5.00
N ALA A 129 14.89 6.83 6.03
CA ALA A 129 15.72 6.23 7.07
C ALA A 129 14.97 5.04 7.73
N LYS A 130 15.71 4.12 8.33
CA LYS A 130 15.11 2.97 9.03
C LYS A 130 14.48 3.35 10.39
N ASP A 131 14.90 4.46 10.99
CA ASP A 131 14.39 4.94 12.28
C ASP A 131 14.14 6.47 12.33
N PRO A 132 13.37 7.05 11.38
CA PRO A 132 13.00 8.45 11.42
C PRO A 132 11.96 8.67 12.53
N SER A 133 12.05 9.82 13.20
CA SER A 133 11.02 10.22 14.13
C SER A 133 9.68 10.45 13.39
N GLY A 134 8.56 10.20 14.06
CA GLY A 134 7.23 10.45 13.52
C GLY A 134 7.06 11.85 12.90
N PRO A 135 7.47 12.94 13.59
CA PRO A 135 7.43 14.28 13.03
C PRO A 135 8.25 14.44 11.74
N LYS A 136 9.36 13.73 11.59
CA LYS A 136 10.16 13.78 10.36
C LYS A 136 9.39 13.16 9.19
N LEU A 137 8.72 12.02 9.39
CA LEU A 137 7.92 11.38 8.35
C LEU A 137 6.67 12.17 7.98
N ILE A 138 6.02 12.78 8.97
CA ILE A 138 4.80 13.56 8.78
C ILE A 138 5.10 14.88 8.04
N ASN A 139 6.30 15.45 8.20
CA ASN A 139 6.67 16.69 7.50
C ASN A 139 7.43 16.45 6.18
N ASP A 140 7.78 15.20 5.87
CA ASP A 140 8.53 14.85 4.67
C ASP A 140 7.60 14.66 3.46
N ILE A 141 7.44 15.74 2.69
CA ILE A 141 6.70 15.74 1.42
C ILE A 141 7.66 15.33 0.29
N SER A 142 7.75 14.03 0.05
CA SER A 142 8.69 13.46 -0.92
C SER A 142 8.01 12.73 -2.09
N TRP A 143 6.70 12.55 -2.03
CA TRP A 143 5.94 11.66 -2.91
C TRP A 143 4.91 12.41 -3.73
N SER A 144 4.67 11.91 -4.93
CA SER A 144 3.70 12.47 -5.85
C SER A 144 2.35 11.74 -5.75
N PRO A 145 1.23 12.40 -6.06
CA PRO A 145 -0.05 11.72 -6.26
C PRO A 145 0.03 10.57 -7.27
N LEU A 146 0.92 10.63 -8.26
CA LEU A 146 1.14 9.55 -9.21
C LEU A 146 1.69 8.29 -8.53
N ASP A 147 2.67 8.43 -7.63
CA ASP A 147 3.21 7.31 -6.85
C ASP A 147 2.11 6.63 -6.03
N VAL A 148 1.29 7.44 -5.36
CA VAL A 148 0.14 6.97 -4.56
C VAL A 148 -0.92 6.32 -5.44
N THR A 149 -1.14 6.85 -6.65
CA THR A 149 -2.08 6.28 -7.62
C THR A 149 -1.68 4.85 -7.98
N TYR A 150 -0.40 4.59 -8.23
CA TYR A 150 0.08 3.23 -8.53
C TYR A 150 -0.13 2.27 -7.36
N LEU A 151 0.23 2.67 -6.14
CA LEU A 151 0.06 1.84 -4.96
C LEU A 151 -1.42 1.52 -4.67
N LEU A 152 -2.27 2.55 -4.68
CA LEU A 152 -3.70 2.40 -4.42
C LEU A 152 -4.38 1.57 -5.50
N TYR A 153 -4.08 1.82 -6.79
CA TYR A 153 -4.67 1.01 -7.86
C TYR A 153 -4.22 -0.44 -7.78
N TYR A 154 -2.92 -0.67 -7.54
CA TYR A 154 -2.39 -2.02 -7.38
C TYR A 154 -3.10 -2.80 -6.28
N LEU A 155 -3.36 -2.18 -5.12
CA LEU A 155 -4.12 -2.77 -4.01
C LEU A 155 -5.51 -3.29 -4.41
N THR A 156 -6.12 -2.72 -5.45
CA THR A 156 -7.46 -3.13 -5.92
C THR A 156 -7.45 -4.29 -6.92
N VAL A 157 -6.33 -4.52 -7.62
CA VAL A 157 -6.27 -5.46 -8.74
C VAL A 157 -5.34 -6.65 -8.51
N TYR A 158 -4.35 -6.56 -7.61
CA TYR A 158 -3.28 -7.56 -7.48
C TYR A 158 -3.74 -8.97 -7.06
N LYS A 159 -4.93 -9.09 -6.47
CA LYS A 159 -5.52 -10.38 -6.07
C LYS A 159 -6.50 -10.98 -7.08
N ASN A 160 -6.89 -10.20 -8.08
CA ASN A 160 -7.86 -10.58 -9.10
C ASN A 160 -7.20 -10.99 -10.42
N LYS A 161 -5.87 -11.12 -10.44
CA LYS A 161 -5.03 -11.47 -11.59
C LYS A 161 -4.17 -12.68 -11.24
#